data_AF-A0A7I7QAD2-F1
#
_entry.id   AF-A0A7I7QAD2-F1
#
_cell.length_a   1.000
_cell.length_b   1.000
_cell.length_c   1.000
_cell.angle_alpha   90.00
_cell.angle_beta   90.00
_cell.angle_gamma   90.00
#
_symmetry.space_group_name_H-M   'P 1'
#
loop_
_entity.id
_entity.type
_entity.pdbx_description
1 polymer ?
#
loop_
_entity_poly.entity_id
_entity_poly.type
_entity_poly.pdbx_seq_one_letter_code
_entity_poly.pdbx_strand_id
1 'polypeptide(L)'
;MSFNPGHIRPGAGPVRGQMSATTPAGDSAPTERITGFRQPRPQRIVSQPADPRPRPTGETPRIQRARRTVDLPAATHQALDIWQREAADQLGVARVTGQEVLTALIDQLLADPQLAAQITRAIQDRR
;
A
#
# COMPACT_ATOMS: atom_id res chain seq x y z
N MET A 1 -52.23 -31.92 15.99
CA MET A 1 -52.80 -30.93 16.93
C MET A 1 -51.73 -29.89 17.26
N SER A 2 -52.00 -28.65 16.85
CA SER A 2 -51.29 -27.43 17.28
C SER A 2 -51.45 -27.18 18.77
N PHE A 3 -50.54 -26.41 19.40
CA PHE A 3 -50.79 -25.14 20.11
C PHE A 3 -49.45 -24.61 20.71
N ASN A 4 -48.91 -23.56 20.09
CA ASN A 4 -48.21 -22.44 20.78
C ASN A 4 -49.32 -21.58 21.45
N PRO A 5 -49.12 -20.70 22.47
CA PRO A 5 -48.04 -19.70 22.57
C PRO A 5 -47.65 -19.26 24.01
N GLY A 6 -46.69 -18.34 24.16
CA GLY A 6 -46.40 -17.72 25.47
C GLY A 6 -45.36 -16.60 25.47
N HIS A 7 -45.62 -15.52 24.74
CA HIS A 7 -44.94 -14.22 24.88
C HIS A 7 -45.04 -13.69 26.32
N ILE A 8 -43.91 -13.28 26.93
CA ILE A 8 -43.91 -12.28 28.01
C ILE A 8 -42.75 -11.30 27.79
N ARG A 9 -43.09 -10.13 27.25
CA ARG A 9 -42.40 -8.83 27.42
C ARG A 9 -43.49 -7.86 27.86
N PRO A 10 -43.36 -7.14 28.99
CA PRO A 10 -42.97 -5.72 29.01
C PRO A 10 -42.06 -5.40 30.23
N GLY A 11 -41.15 -4.43 30.28
CA GLY A 11 -41.17 -3.06 29.79
C GLY A 11 -41.07 -2.09 30.99
N ALA A 12 -39.91 -1.44 31.21
CA ALA A 12 -39.67 -0.22 32.02
C ALA A 12 -38.13 -0.07 32.14
N GLY A 13 -37.43 1.04 31.97
CA GLY A 13 -37.66 2.45 31.65
C GLY A 13 -36.24 3.08 31.52
N PRO A 14 -36.09 4.31 31.04
CA PRO A 14 -34.80 4.85 30.61
C PRO A 14 -34.02 5.43 31.80
N VAL A 15 -32.76 5.01 32.00
CA VAL A 15 -31.84 5.74 32.89
C VAL A 15 -30.92 6.61 32.06
N ARG A 16 -31.29 7.90 32.08
CA ARG A 16 -30.49 9.05 31.68
C ARG A 16 -29.25 9.14 32.58
N GLY A 17 -28.09 9.31 31.94
CA GLY A 17 -26.83 9.65 32.58
C GLY A 17 -25.94 10.46 31.65
N GLN A 18 -26.49 11.52 31.03
CA GLN A 18 -25.69 12.61 30.47
C GLN A 18 -25.34 13.56 31.60
N MET A 19 -24.05 13.67 31.92
CA MET A 19 -23.50 14.84 32.61
C MET A 19 -22.01 14.97 32.34
N SER A 20 -21.62 16.22 32.10
CA SER A 20 -20.27 16.78 31.91
C SER A 20 -19.77 16.67 30.46
N ALA A 21 -19.45 17.75 29.73
CA ALA A 21 -19.08 19.08 30.17
C ALA A 21 -19.54 20.15 29.18
N THR A 22 -20.04 21.23 29.75
CA THR A 22 -20.24 22.54 29.12
C THR A 22 -18.87 23.15 28.83
N THR A 23 -18.57 23.40 27.56
CA THR A 23 -17.58 24.42 27.18
C THR A 23 -18.27 25.37 26.22
N PRO A 24 -18.45 26.66 26.56
CA PRO A 24 -19.01 27.63 25.66
C PRO A 24 -17.99 28.05 24.58
N ALA A 25 -18.55 28.48 23.46
CA ALA A 25 -17.88 29.03 22.29
C ALA A 25 -17.07 30.30 22.63
N GLY A 26 -15.90 30.41 21.99
CA GLY A 26 -15.11 31.62 21.87
C GLY A 26 -14.59 31.71 20.45
N ASP A 27 -15.34 32.43 19.63
CA ASP A 27 -15.06 32.76 18.24
C ASP A 27 -13.80 33.66 18.12
N SER A 28 -13.00 33.40 17.09
CA SER A 28 -12.07 34.29 16.39
C SER A 28 -11.07 35.16 17.17
N ALA A 29 -9.80 34.77 17.10
CA ALA A 29 -8.69 35.71 16.94
C ALA A 29 -7.73 35.18 15.85
N PRO A 30 -7.35 36.00 14.85
CA PRO A 30 -6.59 35.55 13.69
C PRO A 30 -5.09 35.54 14.02
N THR A 31 -4.51 34.37 14.27
CA THR A 31 -3.05 34.26 14.33
C THR A 31 -2.49 34.23 12.92
N GLU A 32 -1.84 35.33 12.57
CA GLU A 32 -1.25 35.67 11.28
C GLU A 32 -0.40 34.52 10.73
N ARG A 33 -0.81 34.02 9.56
CA ARG A 33 -0.18 32.91 8.86
C ARG A 33 1.10 33.40 8.18
N ILE A 34 2.23 33.13 8.81
CA ILE A 34 3.56 32.86 8.21
C ILE A 34 3.91 33.73 6.99
N THR A 35 4.60 34.82 7.30
CA THR A 35 5.93 35.19 6.79
C THR A 35 6.29 34.63 5.42
N GLY A 36 6.27 35.51 4.43
CA GLY A 36 6.70 35.23 3.07
C GLY A 36 8.15 34.75 2.98
N PHE A 37 8.35 33.79 2.09
CA PHE A 37 9.60 33.64 1.33
C PHE A 37 9.24 33.25 -0.11
N ARG A 38 8.68 34.22 -0.84
CA ARG A 38 8.74 34.24 -2.30
C ARG A 38 10.19 34.54 -2.67
N GLN A 39 11.01 33.52 -2.88
CA GLN A 39 12.29 33.71 -3.57
C GLN A 39 12.06 33.73 -5.09
N PRO A 40 12.28 34.86 -5.78
CA PRO A 40 12.47 34.84 -7.22
C PRO A 40 13.84 34.21 -7.51
N ARG A 41 13.87 33.17 -8.35
CA ARG A 41 15.10 32.57 -8.87
C ARG A 41 15.89 33.62 -9.66
N PRO A 42 17.13 33.98 -9.28
CA PRO A 42 18.02 34.67 -10.19
C PRO A 42 18.64 33.64 -11.14
N GLN A 43 18.47 33.86 -12.44
CA GLN A 43 19.18 33.13 -13.48
C GLN A 43 20.68 33.41 -13.31
N ARG A 44 21.41 32.45 -12.76
CA ARG A 44 22.87 32.53 -12.68
C ARG A 44 23.48 31.91 -13.94
N ILE A 45 23.82 32.79 -14.88
CA ILE A 45 24.82 32.54 -15.91
C ILE A 45 26.16 32.30 -15.20
N VAL A 46 26.74 31.11 -15.33
CA VAL A 46 28.17 30.88 -15.11
C VAL A 46 28.72 30.16 -16.33
N SER A 47 29.36 30.93 -17.19
CA SER A 47 30.47 30.46 -18.01
C SER A 47 31.68 30.29 -17.09
N GLN A 48 32.23 29.08 -16.94
CA GLN A 48 33.67 28.93 -16.69
C GLN A 48 34.21 27.56 -17.17
N PRO A 49 35.38 27.52 -17.84
CA PRO A 49 35.88 26.35 -18.58
C PRO A 49 36.70 25.38 -17.72
N ALA A 50 37.03 24.26 -18.36
CA ALA A 50 37.63 23.01 -17.89
C ALA A 50 38.77 23.08 -16.86
N ASP A 51 38.67 22.20 -15.86
CA ASP A 51 39.81 21.67 -15.08
C ASP A 51 39.66 20.13 -15.03
N PRO A 52 40.62 19.33 -15.55
CA PRO A 52 40.50 17.88 -15.58
C PRO A 52 41.17 17.30 -14.33
N ARG A 53 40.49 17.37 -13.18
CA ARG A 53 40.84 16.48 -12.05
C ARG A 53 40.07 15.17 -12.18
N PRO A 54 40.76 14.01 -12.24
CA PRO A 54 40.09 12.73 -12.17
C PRO A 54 39.50 12.56 -10.76
N ARG A 55 38.18 12.75 -10.65
CA ARG A 55 37.43 12.28 -9.49
C ARG A 55 37.54 10.74 -9.49
N PRO A 56 37.85 10.09 -8.36
CA PRO A 56 37.75 8.64 -8.27
C PRO A 56 36.27 8.31 -8.25
N THR A 57 35.68 8.21 -9.44
CA THR A 57 34.30 7.78 -9.61
C THR A 57 34.29 6.26 -9.41
N GLY A 58 34.31 5.85 -8.15
CA GLY A 58 33.84 4.53 -7.75
C GLY A 58 32.33 4.44 -7.93
N GLU A 59 31.84 4.65 -9.16
CA GLU A 59 30.47 4.29 -9.51
C GLU A 59 30.48 2.78 -9.72
N THR A 60 30.25 2.04 -8.64
CA THR A 60 29.66 0.71 -8.77
C THR A 60 28.44 0.86 -9.67
N PRO A 61 28.35 0.11 -10.79
CA PRO A 61 27.25 0.25 -11.73
C PRO A 61 25.94 0.03 -10.99
N ARG A 62 25.10 1.07 -10.91
CA ARG A 62 23.75 0.95 -10.35
C ARG A 62 22.99 -0.02 -11.23
N ILE A 63 22.76 -1.23 -10.73
CA ILE A 63 21.92 -2.24 -11.37
C ILE A 63 20.55 -1.58 -11.61
N GLN A 64 20.22 -1.32 -12.86
CA GLN A 64 18.94 -0.74 -13.25
C GLN A 64 17.86 -1.81 -13.07
N ARG A 65 16.99 -1.63 -12.07
CA ARG A 65 15.87 -2.54 -11.82
C ARG A 65 14.74 -2.21 -12.80
N ALA A 66 14.38 -3.17 -13.65
CA ALA A 66 13.20 -3.06 -14.49
C ALA A 66 11.92 -3.19 -13.63
N ARG A 67 10.93 -2.33 -13.86
CA ARG A 67 9.63 -2.36 -13.16
C ARG A 67 8.56 -2.91 -14.09
N ARG A 68 7.77 -3.88 -13.60
CA ARG A 68 6.59 -4.41 -14.29
C ARG A 68 5.37 -4.24 -13.40
N THR A 69 4.33 -3.61 -13.94
CA THR A 69 3.03 -3.43 -13.27
C THR A 69 2.03 -4.42 -13.88
N VAL A 70 1.14 -4.97 -13.06
CA VAL A 70 0.10 -5.92 -13.48
C VAL A 70 -1.25 -5.39 -13.01
N ASP A 71 -2.18 -5.21 -13.94
CA ASP A 71 -3.55 -4.88 -13.62
C ASP A 71 -4.30 -6.15 -13.20
N LEU A 72 -4.75 -6.18 -11.94
CA LEU A 72 -5.48 -7.29 -11.36
C LEU A 72 -6.88 -6.81 -10.96
N PRO A 73 -7.95 -7.59 -11.23
CA PRO A 73 -9.26 -7.32 -10.67
C PRO A 73 -9.21 -7.25 -9.14
N ALA A 74 -10.06 -6.40 -8.53
CA ALA A 74 -10.07 -6.21 -7.08
C ALA A 74 -10.24 -7.53 -6.30
N ALA A 75 -11.07 -8.45 -6.81
CA ALA A 75 -11.25 -9.77 -6.22
C ALA A 75 -9.95 -10.60 -6.21
N THR A 76 -9.18 -10.56 -7.29
CA THR A 76 -7.89 -11.26 -7.39
C THR A 76 -6.86 -10.65 -6.45
N HIS A 77 -6.86 -9.32 -6.32
CA HIS A 77 -5.96 -8.64 -5.39
C HIS A 77 -6.28 -8.99 -3.93
N GLN A 78 -7.56 -9.08 -3.56
CA GLN A 78 -7.97 -9.51 -2.22
C GLN A 78 -7.60 -10.98 -1.95
N ALA A 79 -7.82 -11.87 -2.92
CA ALA A 79 -7.44 -13.27 -2.79
C ALA A 79 -5.93 -13.44 -2.56
N LEU A 80 -5.11 -12.64 -3.26
CA LEU A 80 -3.66 -12.63 -3.06
C LEU A 80 -3.26 -12.16 -1.66
N ASP A 81 -3.89 -11.10 -1.16
CA ASP A 81 -3.60 -10.55 0.18
C ASP A 81 -3.90 -11.56 1.30
N ILE A 82 -5.03 -12.28 1.19
CA ILE A 82 -5.39 -13.36 2.11
C ILE A 82 -4.33 -14.46 2.07
N TRP A 83 -3.97 -14.93 0.88
CA TRP A 83 -2.96 -15.97 0.72
C TRP A 83 -1.59 -15.53 1.26
N GLN A 84 -1.20 -14.28 1.10
CA GLN A 84 0.07 -13.75 1.62
C GLN A 84 0.14 -13.80 3.14
N ARG A 85 -0.98 -13.53 3.81
CA ARG A 85 -1.07 -13.64 5.27
C ARG A 85 -0.89 -15.09 5.70
N GLU A 86 -1.59 -16.02 5.06
CA GLU A 86 -1.47 -17.45 5.35
C GLU A 86 -0.06 -17.98 5.05
N ALA A 87 0.56 -17.54 3.96
CA ALA A 87 1.93 -17.89 3.61
C ALA A 87 2.93 -17.33 4.63
N ALA A 88 2.71 -16.11 5.14
CA ALA A 88 3.53 -15.53 6.19
C ALA A 88 3.43 -16.35 7.50
N ASP A 89 2.22 -16.76 7.87
CA ASP A 89 1.98 -17.62 9.03
C ASP A 89 2.68 -18.98 8.88
N GLN A 90 2.64 -19.59 7.70
CA GLN A 90 3.32 -20.87 7.42
C GLN A 90 4.84 -20.77 7.44
N LEU A 91 5.39 -19.66 6.92
CA LEU A 91 6.83 -19.41 6.89
C LEU A 91 7.37 -18.88 8.24
N GLY A 92 6.48 -18.50 9.17
CA GLY A 92 6.85 -17.89 10.45
C GLY A 92 7.43 -16.48 10.29
N VAL A 93 7.12 -15.78 9.20
CA VAL A 93 7.59 -14.42 8.93
C VAL A 93 6.50 -13.39 9.19
N ALA A 94 6.89 -12.14 9.46
CA ALA A 94 5.93 -11.10 9.79
C ALA A 94 5.03 -10.69 8.62
N ARG A 95 5.52 -10.79 7.37
CA ARG A 95 4.76 -10.48 6.16
C ARG A 95 5.44 -11.11 4.94
N VAL A 96 4.61 -11.46 3.96
CA VAL A 96 5.05 -11.79 2.60
C VAL A 96 4.52 -10.70 1.68
N THR A 97 5.40 -10.03 0.95
CA THR A 97 5.01 -8.91 0.06
C THR A 97 4.68 -9.41 -1.35
N GLY A 98 3.83 -8.66 -2.07
CA GLY A 98 3.51 -8.97 -3.48
C GLY A 98 4.73 -9.03 -4.38
N GLN A 99 5.75 -8.22 -4.08
CA GLN A 99 7.00 -8.23 -4.81
C GLN A 99 7.76 -9.55 -4.62
N GLU A 100 7.83 -10.08 -3.40
CA GLU A 100 8.48 -11.36 -3.12
C GLU A 100 7.78 -12.50 -3.85
N VAL A 101 6.44 -12.50 -3.82
CA VAL A 101 5.62 -13.49 -4.54
C VAL A 101 5.89 -13.42 -6.04
N LEU A 102 5.84 -12.24 -6.64
CA LEU A 102 6.08 -12.07 -8.08
C LEU A 102 7.50 -12.45 -8.47
N THR A 103 8.49 -12.09 -7.65
CA THR A 103 9.89 -12.43 -7.91
C THR A 103 10.09 -13.94 -7.88
N ALA A 104 9.58 -14.62 -6.84
CA ALA A 104 9.68 -16.08 -6.72
C ALA A 104 8.95 -16.80 -7.87
N LEU A 105 7.78 -16.31 -8.29
CA LEU A 105 7.05 -16.87 -9.43
C LEU A 105 7.81 -16.71 -10.75
N ILE A 106 8.48 -15.58 -10.95
CA ILE A 106 9.31 -15.35 -12.14
C ILE A 106 10.54 -16.27 -12.11
N ASP A 107 11.22 -16.36 -10.97
CA ASP A 107 12.39 -17.22 -10.83
C ASP A 107 12.03 -18.69 -11.09
N GLN A 108 10.89 -19.16 -10.54
CA GLN A 108 10.41 -20.51 -10.79
C GLN A 108 10.00 -20.72 -12.26
N LEU A 109 9.34 -19.74 -12.88
CA LEU A 109 8.97 -19.79 -14.30
C LEU A 109 10.20 -19.93 -15.22
N LEU A 110 11.32 -19.30 -14.84
CA LEU A 110 12.56 -19.34 -15.62
C LEU A 110 13.41 -20.58 -15.32
N ALA A 111 13.26 -21.18 -14.14
CA ALA A 111 14.01 -22.37 -13.73
C ALA A 111 13.31 -23.70 -14.09
N ASP A 112 11.97 -23.74 -14.08
CA ASP A 112 11.19 -24.95 -14.28
C ASP A 112 10.43 -24.96 -15.64
N PRO A 113 10.86 -25.79 -16.61
CA PRO A 113 10.20 -25.87 -17.91
C PRO A 113 8.78 -26.44 -17.85
N GLN A 114 8.44 -27.23 -16.82
CA GLN A 114 7.07 -27.74 -16.66
C GLN A 114 6.12 -26.61 -16.25
N LEU A 115 6.54 -25.74 -15.34
CA LEU A 115 5.77 -24.56 -14.96
C LEU A 115 5.58 -23.61 -16.16
N ALA A 116 6.63 -23.40 -16.95
CA ALA A 116 6.55 -22.60 -18.17
C ALA A 116 5.55 -23.16 -19.19
N ALA A 117 5.55 -24.49 -19.40
CA ALA A 117 4.60 -25.14 -20.29
C ALA A 117 3.15 -25.01 -19.79
N GLN A 118 2.92 -25.18 -18.48
CA GLN A 118 1.60 -25.00 -17.86
C GLN A 118 1.08 -23.57 -18.02
N ILE A 119 1.91 -22.57 -17.74
CA ILE A 119 1.54 -21.16 -17.90
C ILE A 119 1.26 -20.83 -19.36
N THR A 120 2.09 -21.34 -20.29
CA THR A 120 1.87 -21.18 -21.74
C THR A 120 0.51 -21.72 -22.15
N ARG A 121 0.15 -22.92 -21.69
CA ARG A 121 -1.16 -23.52 -21.97
C ARG A 121 -2.31 -22.69 -21.37
N ALA A 122 -2.18 -22.26 -20.12
CA ALA A 122 -3.20 -21.42 -19.47
C ALA A 122 -3.39 -20.07 -20.18
N ILE A 123 -2.35 -19.52 -20.79
CA ILE A 123 -2.44 -18.30 -21.62
C ILE A 123 -3.15 -18.61 -22.95
N GLN A 124 -2.88 -19.74 -23.58
CA GLN A 124 -3.55 -20.16 -24.82
C GLN A 124 -5.05 -20.35 -24.60
N ASP A 125 -5.46 -20.99 -23.51
CA ASP A 125 -6.87 -21.24 -23.19
C ASP A 125 -7.69 -19.96 -22.95
N ARG A 126 -7.02 -18.82 -22.69
CA ARG A 126 -7.66 -17.51 -22.43
C ARG A 126 -7.67 -16.58 -23.63
N ARG A 127 -6.97 -16.93 -24.72
CA ARG A 127 -6.91 -16.14 -25.95
C ARG A 127 -7.92 -16.64 -26.97
#